data_AF-A0A7C6B730-F1
#
_entry.id   AF-A0A7C6B730-F1
#
_cell.length_a   1.000
_cell.length_b   1.000
_cell.length_c   1.000
_cell.angle_alpha   90.00
_cell.angle_beta   90.00
_cell.angle_gamma   90.00
#
_symmetry.space_group_name_H-M   'P 1'
#
loop_
_entity.id
_entity.type
_entity.pdbx_description
1 polymer ?
#
loop_
_entity_poly.entity_id
_entity_poly.type
_entity_poly.pdbx_seq_one_letter_code
_entity_poly.pdbx_strand_id
1 'polypeptide(L)'
;MQLDDITFIQNEEDLIPLPPLTDKQEECLIYLFSYFTEHRYYPTQREIARQMHLKSNSATIFIEPLIKKGYVEREPGKNRNIHITKAGFLKLKLIEKKKRRLDNKL
;
A
#
# COMPACT_ATOMS: atom_id res chain seq x y z
N MET A 1 23.12 31.54 8.21
CA MET A 1 22.27 30.33 8.24
C MET A 1 21.34 30.44 7.04
N GLN A 2 21.66 29.76 5.94
CA GLN A 2 20.81 29.77 4.74
C GLN A 2 19.49 29.10 5.07
N LEU A 3 18.40 29.77 4.73
CA LEU A 3 17.01 29.36 4.91
C LEU A 3 16.47 28.82 3.58
N ASP A 4 17.34 28.13 2.83
CA ASP A 4 17.13 27.88 1.40
C ASP A 4 16.74 26.42 1.12
N ASP A 5 16.62 25.59 2.16
CA ASP A 5 16.19 24.19 2.07
C ASP A 5 14.76 23.97 2.61
N ILE A 6 13.94 25.02 2.65
CA ILE A 6 12.50 24.81 2.73
C ILE A 6 12.05 24.44 1.32
N THR A 7 12.21 23.16 0.97
CA THR A 7 11.65 22.56 -0.24
C THR A 7 10.24 23.10 -0.46
N PHE A 8 10.04 23.80 -1.57
CA PHE A 8 8.74 24.31 -2.01
C PHE A 8 7.75 23.15 -2.06
N ILE A 9 6.96 22.99 -1.01
CA ILE A 9 5.84 22.06 -0.95
C ILE A 9 4.79 22.59 -1.93
N GLN A 10 4.68 21.95 -3.08
CA GLN A 10 3.77 22.40 -4.13
C GLN A 10 2.33 21.94 -3.91
N ASN A 11 2.09 20.96 -3.02
CA ASN A 11 0.76 20.42 -2.71
C ASN A 11 0.62 20.03 -1.23
N GLU A 12 -0.54 20.28 -0.62
CA GLU A 12 -0.85 19.83 0.76
C GLU A 12 -0.74 18.31 0.94
N GLU A 13 -0.85 17.52 -0.13
CA GLU A 13 -0.67 16.06 -0.10
C GLU A 13 0.75 15.62 0.29
N ASP A 14 1.75 16.47 0.06
CA ASP A 14 3.14 16.21 0.44
C ASP A 14 3.40 16.43 1.95
N LEU A 15 2.43 17.03 2.68
CA LEU A 15 2.50 17.25 4.13
C LEU A 15 1.94 16.09 4.95
N ILE A 16 1.30 15.10 4.33
CA ILE A 16 0.70 13.97 5.07
C ILE A 16 1.78 12.92 5.33
N PRO A 17 2.24 12.74 6.58
CA PRO A 17 3.19 11.67 6.87
C PRO A 17 2.52 10.31 6.68
N LEU A 18 2.88 9.63 5.59
CA LEU A 18 2.34 8.30 5.31
C LEU A 18 2.92 7.27 6.30
N PRO A 19 2.08 6.56 7.09
CA PRO A 19 2.56 5.64 8.13
C PRO A 19 3.56 4.58 7.61
N PRO A 20 4.61 4.22 8.37
CA PRO A 20 5.55 3.19 7.91
C PRO A 20 4.84 1.84 7.73
N LEU A 21 5.31 1.03 6.78
CA LEU A 21 4.87 -0.34 6.56
C LEU A 21 6.00 -1.29 6.97
N THR A 22 5.64 -2.47 7.48
CA THR A 22 6.60 -3.58 7.55
C THR A 22 6.75 -4.20 6.16
N ASP A 23 7.83 -4.94 5.92
CA ASP A 23 8.08 -5.59 4.62
C ASP A 23 6.88 -6.45 4.16
N LYS A 24 6.28 -7.19 5.09
CA LYS A 24 5.09 -8.01 4.78
C LYS A 24 3.82 -7.21 4.52
N GLN A 25 3.66 -6.04 5.13
CA GLN A 25 2.54 -5.16 4.82
C GLN A 25 2.72 -4.46 3.48
N GLU A 26 3.96 -4.07 3.16
CA GLU A 26 4.33 -3.53 1.85
C GLU A 26 4.09 -4.58 0.74
N GLU A 27 4.57 -5.81 0.94
CA GLU A 27 4.31 -6.94 0.04
C GLU A 27 2.81 -7.16 -0.18
N CYS A 28 2.00 -7.14 0.89
CA CYS A 28 0.55 -7.27 0.77
C CYS A 28 -0.08 -6.11 -0.03
N LEU A 29 0.31 -4.86 0.23
CA LEU A 29 -0.20 -3.70 -0.50
C LEU A 29 0.17 -3.74 -1.99
N ILE A 30 1.39 -4.16 -2.31
CA ILE A 30 1.85 -4.38 -3.70
C ILE A 30 1.01 -5.46 -4.35
N TYR A 31 0.77 -6.59 -3.67
CA TYR A 31 -0.05 -7.67 -4.21
C TYR A 31 -1.47 -7.22 -4.54
N LEU A 32 -2.13 -6.46 -3.65
CA LEU A 32 -3.46 -5.91 -3.89
C LEU A 32 -3.50 -5.08 -5.19
N PHE A 33 -2.47 -4.25 -5.40
CA PHE A 33 -2.37 -3.40 -6.58
C PHE A 33 -2.10 -4.20 -7.86
N SER A 34 -1.14 -5.13 -7.82
CA SER A 34 -0.81 -5.99 -8.96
C SER A 34 -2.02 -6.83 -9.38
N TYR A 35 -2.71 -7.44 -8.41
CA TYR A 35 -3.89 -8.25 -8.66
C TYR A 35 -5.03 -7.41 -9.28
N PHE A 36 -5.28 -6.20 -8.79
CA PHE A 36 -6.27 -5.30 -9.39
C PHE A 36 -5.88 -4.88 -10.82
N THR A 37 -4.60 -4.63 -11.06
CA THR A 37 -4.10 -4.23 -12.38
C THR A 37 -4.29 -5.35 -13.41
N GLU A 38 -4.02 -6.60 -13.01
CA GLU A 38 -4.15 -7.79 -13.84
C GLU A 38 -5.61 -8.20 -14.07
N HIS A 39 -6.42 -8.24 -13.01
CA HIS A 39 -7.75 -8.85 -13.06
C HIS A 39 -8.90 -7.84 -13.14
N ARG A 40 -8.64 -6.54 -12.93
CA ARG A 40 -9.65 -5.46 -12.86
C ARG A 40 -10.64 -5.60 -11.69
N TYR A 41 -10.31 -6.40 -10.69
CA TYR A 41 -11.01 -6.53 -9.41
C TYR A 41 -10.01 -6.90 -8.30
N TYR A 42 -10.35 -6.60 -7.05
CA TYR A 42 -9.47 -6.91 -5.91
C TYR A 42 -9.54 -8.38 -5.48
N PRO A 43 -8.47 -8.93 -4.87
CA PRO A 43 -8.45 -10.31 -4.41
C PRO A 43 -9.35 -10.50 -3.19
N THR A 44 -9.81 -11.73 -3.00
CA THR A 44 -10.50 -12.20 -1.79
C THR A 44 -9.50 -12.41 -0.64
N GLN A 45 -9.99 -12.48 0.60
CA GLN A 45 -9.14 -12.82 1.74
C GLN A 45 -8.39 -14.15 1.58
N ARG A 46 -8.99 -15.13 0.91
CA ARG A 46 -8.35 -16.44 0.66
C ARG A 46 -7.21 -16.34 -0.35
N GLU A 47 -7.37 -15.53 -1.39
CA GLU A 47 -6.32 -15.28 -2.39
C GLU A 47 -5.15 -14.53 -1.73
N ILE A 48 -5.43 -13.52 -0.92
CA ILE A 48 -4.41 -12.79 -0.15
C ILE A 48 -3.70 -13.74 0.83
N ALA A 49 -4.44 -14.53 1.59
CA ALA A 49 -3.85 -15.46 2.55
C ALA A 49 -2.94 -16.49 1.87
N ARG A 50 -3.33 -17.00 0.70
CA ARG A 50 -2.51 -17.91 -0.11
C ARG A 50 -1.24 -17.23 -0.61
N GLN A 51 -1.35 -16.02 -1.15
CA GLN A 51 -0.21 -15.25 -1.64
C GLN A 51 0.79 -14.96 -0.51
N MET A 52 0.28 -14.60 0.67
CA MET A 52 1.09 -14.23 1.82
C MET A 52 1.53 -15.45 2.66
N HIS A 53 1.36 -16.67 2.14
CA HIS A 53 1.76 -17.93 2.76
C HIS A 53 1.23 -18.13 4.20
N LEU A 54 -0.01 -17.70 4.45
CA LEU A 54 -0.67 -17.90 5.74
C LEU A 54 -1.17 -19.33 5.89
N LYS A 55 -1.06 -19.85 7.12
CA LYS A 55 -1.65 -21.14 7.50
C LYS A 55 -3.18 -21.09 7.60
N SER A 56 -3.76 -19.89 7.71
CA SER A 56 -5.21 -19.67 7.78
C SER A 56 -5.75 -19.15 6.44
N ASN A 57 -7.06 -19.26 6.24
CA ASN A 57 -7.76 -18.68 5.08
C ASN A 57 -8.08 -17.18 5.25
N SER A 58 -7.59 -16.55 6.32
CA SER A 58 -7.88 -15.17 6.66
C SER A 58 -6.65 -14.29 6.48
N ALA A 59 -6.82 -13.19 5.75
CA ALA A 59 -5.78 -12.18 5.54
C ALA A 59 -5.87 -11.01 6.52
N THR A 60 -6.73 -11.10 7.55
CA THR A 60 -7.01 -10.04 8.52
C THR A 60 -5.74 -9.47 9.15
N ILE A 61 -4.72 -10.30 9.40
CA ILE A 61 -3.45 -9.86 10.01
C ILE A 61 -2.67 -8.85 9.15
N PHE A 62 -2.89 -8.84 7.83
CA PHE A 62 -2.30 -7.85 6.93
C PHE A 62 -3.28 -6.72 6.62
N ILE A 63 -4.57 -7.04 6.48
CA ILE A 63 -5.60 -6.07 6.11
C ILE A 63 -5.90 -5.08 7.25
N GLU A 64 -6.06 -5.52 8.49
CA GLU A 64 -6.39 -4.61 9.61
C GLU A 64 -5.32 -3.53 9.83
N PRO A 65 -4.01 -3.84 9.84
CA PRO A 65 -2.99 -2.80 9.91
C PRO A 65 -3.02 -1.84 8.72
N LEU A 66 -3.30 -2.31 7.51
CA LEU A 66 -3.40 -1.46 6.33
C LEU A 66 -4.61 -0.52 6.41
N ILE A 67 -5.75 -0.99 6.95
CA ILE A 67 -6.93 -0.17 7.24
C ILE A 67 -6.60 0.89 8.30
N LYS A 68 -6.00 0.48 9.42
CA LYS A 68 -5.62 1.39 10.52
C LYS A 68 -4.66 2.49 10.06
N LYS A 69 -3.82 2.19 9.06
CA LYS A 69 -2.87 3.14 8.46
C LYS A 69 -3.47 3.95 7.31
N GLY A 70 -4.73 3.72 6.96
CA GLY A 70 -5.46 4.43 5.92
C GLY A 70 -5.08 4.04 4.50
N TYR A 71 -4.38 2.92 4.28
CA TYR A 71 -3.93 2.50 2.94
C TYR A 71 -4.95 1.69 2.15
N VAL A 72 -5.83 1.00 2.87
CA VAL A 72 -6.93 0.25 2.27
C VAL A 72 -8.20 0.48 3.07
N GLU A 73 -9.35 0.24 2.45
CA GLU A 73 -10.66 0.27 3.09
C GLU A 73 -11.47 -0.98 2.74
N ARG A 74 -12.52 -1.24 3.52
CA ARG A 74 -13.48 -2.32 3.28
C ARG A 74 -14.82 -1.77 2.84
N GLU A 75 -15.39 -2.34 1.79
CA GLU A 75 -16.78 -2.16 1.41
C GLU A 75 -17.67 -3.26 2.05
N PRO A 76 -18.53 -2.94 3.03
CA PRO A 76 -19.36 -3.96 3.67
C PRO A 76 -20.26 -4.71 2.68
N GLY A 77 -20.50 -6.00 2.93
CA GLY A 77 -21.45 -6.81 2.16
C GLY A 77 -20.96 -7.39 0.83
N LYS A 78 -19.66 -7.27 0.49
CA LYS A 78 -19.08 -7.84 -0.73
C LYS A 78 -17.89 -8.79 -0.43
N ASN A 79 -17.73 -9.84 -1.25
CA ASN A 79 -16.61 -10.79 -1.12
C ASN A 79 -15.26 -10.21 -1.57
N ARG A 80 -15.28 -9.26 -2.50
CA ARG A 80 -14.12 -8.52 -3.01
C ARG A 80 -14.25 -7.08 -2.56
N ASN A 81 -14.09 -6.87 -1.26
CA ASN A 81 -14.39 -5.61 -0.61
C ASN A 81 -13.18 -4.76 -0.24
N ILE A 82 -11.97 -5.20 -0.55
CA ILE A 82 -10.77 -4.42 -0.25
C ILE A 82 -10.53 -3.42 -1.36
N HIS A 83 -10.34 -2.15 -1.03
CA HIS A 83 -10.00 -1.09 -2.00
C HIS A 83 -8.76 -0.34 -1.52
N ILE A 84 -7.84 -0.03 -2.44
CA ILE A 84 -6.69 0.83 -2.15
C ILE A 84 -7.17 2.29 -2.12
N THR A 85 -6.86 3.00 -1.05
CA THR A 85 -7.21 4.42 -0.88
C THR A 85 -6.22 5.32 -1.63
N LYS A 86 -6.49 6.62 -1.66
CA LYS A 86 -5.53 7.63 -2.15
C LYS A 86 -4.17 7.52 -1.46
N ALA A 87 -4.15 7.39 -0.14
CA ALA A 87 -2.92 7.23 0.63
C ALA A 87 -2.17 5.94 0.26
N GLY A 88 -2.90 4.86 -0.03
CA GLY A 88 -2.33 3.60 -0.51
C GLY A 88 -1.63 3.77 -1.87
N PHE A 89 -2.25 4.46 -2.82
CA PHE A 89 -1.63 4.77 -4.11
C PHE A 89 -0.40 5.68 -3.98
N LEU A 90 -0.44 6.69 -3.12
CA LEU A 90 0.73 7.53 -2.85
C LEU A 90 1.88 6.71 -2.26
N LYS A 91 1.57 5.79 -1.33
CA LYS A 91 2.57 4.88 -0.75
C LYS A 91 3.22 3.98 -1.80
N LEU A 92 2.43 3.40 -2.70
CA LEU A 92 2.91 2.58 -3.81
C LEU A 92 3.87 3.36 -4.73
N LYS A 93 3.54 4.62 -5.09
CA LYS A 93 4.43 5.49 -5.87
C LYS A 93 5.77 5.73 -5.16
N LEU A 94 5.77 5.92 -3.84
CA LEU A 94 6.99 6.09 -3.05
C LEU A 94 7.86 4.83 -3.04
N ILE A 95 7.23 3.65 -2.87
CA ILE A 95 7.91 2.35 -2.90
C ILE A 95 8.62 2.16 -4.25
N GLU A 96 7.90 2.40 -5.34
CA GLU A 96 8.43 2.28 -6.70
C GLU A 96 9.59 3.26 -6.95
N LYS A 97 9.46 4.52 -6.51
CA LYS A 97 10.53 5.53 -6.60
C LYS A 97 11.77 5.12 -5.79
N LYS A 98 11.58 4.53 -4.60
CA LYS A 98 12.68 4.01 -3.77
C LYS A 98 13.40 2.86 -4.47
N LYS A 99 12.65 1.92 -5.08
CA LYS A 99 13.20 0.80 -5.84
C LYS A 99 14.05 1.27 -7.03
N ARG A 100 13.52 2.15 -7.88
CA ARG A 100 14.28 2.74 -9.01
C ARG A 100 15.58 3.42 -8.59
N ARG A 101 15.56 4.13 -7.45
CA ARG A 101 16.76 4.77 -6.91
C ARG A 101 17.82 3.77 -6.44
N LEU A 102 17.38 2.63 -5.91
CA LEU A 102 18.29 1.56 -5.48
C LEU A 102 18.90 0.85 -6.69
N ASP A 103 18.08 0.56 -7.71
CA ASP A 103 18.51 -0.11 -8.94
C ASP A 103 19.52 0.75 -9.72
N ASN A 104 19.32 2.08 -9.78
CA ASN A 104 20.24 3.00 -10.46
C ASN A 104 21.54 3.31 -9.67
N LYS A 105 21.72 2.75 -8.47
CA LYS A 105 22.90 2.95 -7.63
C LYS A 105 23.87 1.75 -7.68
N LEU A 106 23.44 0.64 -8.25
CA LEU A 106 24.22 -0.58 -8.50
C LEU A 106 24.80 -0.55 -9.92
#